data_AF-A0A075R423-F1
#
_entry.id   AF-A0A075R423-F1
#
_cell.length_a   1.000
_cell.length_b   1.000
_cell.length_c   1.000
_cell.angle_alpha   90.00
_cell.angle_beta   90.00
_cell.angle_gamma   90.00
#
_symmetry.space_group_name_H-M   'P 1'
#
loop_
_entity.id
_entity.type
_entity.pdbx_description
1 polymer ?
#
loop_
_entity_poly.entity_id
_entity_poly.type
_entity_poly.pdbx_seq_one_letter_code
_entity_poly.pdbx_strand_id
1 'polypeptide(L)'
;MKKRIRTIYEQRKGIYGYRRIQAELLRQFGCRVNHKKVLRIMQNLGLKSIIRRKRVYMTTYQAKVRMDVLQIIYSSVILPLKSLIKNG
;
A
#
# COMPACT_ATOMS: atom_id res chain seq x y z
N MET A 1 -2.77 -2.21 27.64
CA MET A 1 -3.44 -2.02 26.32
C MET A 1 -2.44 -1.80 25.17
N LYS A 2 -1.58 -0.76 25.22
CA LYS A 2 -0.58 -0.47 24.16
C LYS A 2 0.28 -1.69 23.75
N LYS A 3 0.82 -2.42 24.74
CA LYS A 3 1.60 -3.66 24.51
C LYS A 3 0.80 -4.71 23.72
N ARG A 4 -0.42 -5.05 24.18
CA ARG A 4 -1.30 -6.03 23.50
C ARG A 4 -1.63 -5.63 22.06
N ILE A 5 -1.92 -4.34 21.81
CA ILE A 5 -2.14 -3.82 20.45
C ILE A 5 -0.90 -4.01 19.57
N ARG A 6 0.29 -3.69 20.09
CA ARG A 6 1.56 -3.87 19.37
C ARG A 6 1.84 -5.35 19.08
N THR A 7 1.63 -6.23 20.05
CA THR A 7 1.77 -7.68 19.87
C THR A 7 0.87 -8.21 18.76
N ILE A 8 -0.44 -7.88 18.78
CA ILE A 8 -1.37 -8.30 17.72
C ILE A 8 -0.94 -7.73 16.36
N TYR A 9 -0.52 -6.45 16.34
CA TYR A 9 -0.07 -5.78 15.12
C TYR A 9 1.14 -6.49 14.49
N GLU A 10 2.16 -6.80 15.29
CA GLU A 10 3.38 -7.50 14.86
C GLU A 10 3.08 -8.94 14.43
N GLN A 11 2.27 -9.69 15.19
CA GLN A 11 1.82 -11.05 14.83
C GLN A 11 1.09 -11.09 13.48
N ARG A 12 0.39 -10.00 13.12
CA ARG A 12 -0.33 -9.85 11.86
C ARG A 12 0.45 -9.06 10.82
N LYS A 13 1.75 -8.86 11.04
CA LYS A 13 2.69 -8.17 10.13
C LYS A 13 2.19 -6.79 9.70
N GLY A 14 1.49 -6.10 10.60
CA GLY A 14 0.91 -4.78 10.36
C GLY A 14 -0.29 -4.71 9.39
N ILE A 15 -0.78 -5.85 8.89
CA ILE A 15 -1.91 -5.91 7.94
C ILE A 15 -3.21 -5.46 8.61
N TYR A 16 -3.34 -5.65 9.92
CA TYR A 16 -4.59 -5.40 10.63
C TYR A 16 -4.71 -3.93 11.04
N GLY A 17 -5.80 -3.30 10.59
CA GLY A 17 -6.24 -2.01 11.10
C GLY A 17 -6.99 -2.11 12.44
N TYR A 18 -7.33 -0.96 13.01
CA TYR A 18 -7.89 -0.84 14.36
C TYR A 18 -9.16 -1.65 14.61
N ARG A 19 -10.03 -1.84 13.61
CA ARG A 19 -11.24 -2.68 13.73
C ARG A 19 -10.89 -4.15 13.96
N ARG A 20 -9.94 -4.68 13.18
CA ARG A 20 -9.51 -6.08 13.31
C ARG A 20 -8.69 -6.30 14.58
N ILE A 21 -7.88 -5.31 14.98
CA ILE A 21 -7.19 -5.36 16.27
C ILE A 21 -8.18 -5.38 17.42
N GLN A 22 -9.27 -4.60 17.38
CA GLN A 22 -10.31 -4.64 18.40
C GLN A 22 -10.99 -6.02 18.50
N ALA A 23 -11.24 -6.68 17.36
CA ALA A 23 -11.77 -8.04 17.36
C ALA A 23 -10.80 -9.05 17.97
N GLU A 24 -9.50 -8.98 17.64
CA GLU A 24 -8.48 -9.86 18.22
C GLU A 24 -8.22 -9.57 19.70
N LEU A 25 -8.33 -8.31 20.14
CA LEU A 25 -8.25 -7.95 21.56
C LEU A 25 -9.37 -8.63 22.37
N LEU A 26 -10.57 -8.68 21.82
CA LEU A 26 -11.68 -9.40 22.43
C LEU A 26 -11.44 -10.91 22.40
N ARG A 27 -11.03 -11.46 21.25
CA ARG A 27 -10.87 -12.90 21.05
C ARG A 27 -9.72 -13.52 21.85
N GLN A 28 -8.55 -12.87 21.88
CA GLN A 28 -7.34 -13.41 22.52
C GLN A 28 -7.22 -13.03 24.00
N PHE A 29 -7.74 -11.85 24.39
CA PHE A 29 -7.49 -11.28 25.72
C PHE A 29 -8.78 -10.94 26.48
N GLY A 30 -9.96 -11.29 25.95
CA GLY A 30 -11.26 -10.94 26.56
C GLY A 30 -11.51 -9.44 26.66
N CYS A 31 -10.71 -8.60 25.98
CA CYS A 31 -10.72 -7.16 26.17
C CYS A 31 -11.82 -6.50 25.35
N ARG A 32 -12.94 -6.19 26.00
CA ARG A 32 -14.03 -5.42 25.40
C ARG A 32 -13.66 -3.93 25.39
N VAL A 33 -13.17 -3.44 24.25
CA VAL A 33 -12.77 -2.05 24.04
C VAL A 33 -13.45 -1.48 22.81
N ASN A 34 -13.88 -0.22 22.90
CA ASN A 34 -14.40 0.48 21.72
C ASN A 34 -13.30 0.63 20.65
N HIS A 35 -13.63 0.33 19.39
CA HIS A 35 -12.72 0.47 18.26
C HIS A 35 -12.16 1.89 18.11
N LYS A 36 -12.89 2.93 18.54
CA LYS A 36 -12.40 4.33 18.53
C LYS A 36 -11.23 4.52 19.50
N LYS A 37 -11.25 3.86 20.66
CA LYS A 37 -10.15 3.89 21.63
C LYS A 37 -8.92 3.16 21.08
N VAL A 38 -9.13 2.03 20.41
CA VAL A 38 -8.06 1.30 19.71
C VAL A 38 -7.43 2.18 18.63
N LEU A 39 -8.24 2.88 17.82
CA LEU A 39 -7.76 3.81 16.82
C LEU A 39 -6.88 4.92 17.43
N ARG A 40 -7.35 5.60 18.48
CA ARG A 40 -6.57 6.64 19.17
C ARG A 40 -5.23 6.10 19.69
N ILE A 41 -5.24 4.91 20.28
CA ILE A 41 -4.00 4.29 20.78
C ILE A 41 -3.05 3.95 19.63
N MET A 42 -3.56 3.39 18.53
CA MET A 42 -2.73 3.09 17.35
C MET A 42 -2.11 4.36 16.76
N GLN A 43 -2.88 5.45 16.66
CA GLN A 43 -2.39 6.75 16.19
C GLN A 43 -1.29 7.29 17.11
N ASN A 44 -1.49 7.27 18.43
CA ASN A 44 -0.49 7.70 19.40
C ASN A 44 0.80 6.84 19.38
N LEU A 45 0.71 5.61 18.87
CA LEU A 45 1.86 4.71 18.70
C LEU A 45 2.47 4.77 17.30
N GLY A 46 1.94 5.58 16.39
CA GLY A 46 2.37 5.63 14.99
C GLY A 46 2.01 4.39 14.16
N LEU A 47 1.14 3.51 14.67
CA LEU A 47 0.79 2.25 14.00
C LEU A 47 -0.30 2.49 12.96
N LYS A 48 -0.03 2.12 11.71
CA LYS A 48 -0.98 2.18 10.60
C LYS A 48 -1.10 0.82 9.92
N SER A 49 -2.32 0.51 9.45
CA SER A 49 -2.56 -0.70 8.67
C SER A 49 -1.76 -0.64 7.37
N ILE A 50 -1.06 -1.72 7.03
CA ILE A 50 -0.42 -1.85 5.72
C ILE A 50 -1.52 -2.14 4.70
N ILE A 51 -1.75 -1.18 3.79
CA ILE A 51 -2.74 -1.30 2.71
C ILE A 51 -1.97 -1.44 1.40
N ARG A 52 -2.18 -2.56 0.69
CA ARG A 52 -1.59 -2.77 -0.63
C ARG A 52 -2.25 -1.82 -1.63
N ARG A 53 -1.44 -1.15 -2.45
CA ARG A 53 -1.96 -0.34 -3.56
C ARG A 53 -2.79 -1.24 -4.49
N LYS A 54 -3.94 -0.73 -4.95
CA LYS A 54 -4.77 -1.42 -5.95
C LYS A 54 -3.93 -1.63 -7.20
N ARG A 55 -3.82 -2.88 -7.67
CA ARG A 55 -3.23 -3.17 -8.97
C ARG A 55 -4.22 -2.71 -10.04
N VAL A 56 -3.75 -1.88 -10.96
CA VAL A 56 -4.52 -1.54 -12.17
C VAL A 56 -4.38 -2.71 -13.14
N TYR A 57 -5.51 -3.29 -13.53
CA TYR A 57 -5.57 -4.32 -14.56
C TYR A 57 -6.04 -3.64 -15.85
N MET A 58 -5.22 -3.67 -16.89
CA MET A 58 -5.58 -3.17 -18.21
C MET A 58 -6.04 -4.34 -19.08
N THR A 59 -7.00 -4.10 -19.96
CA THR A 59 -7.37 -5.10 -20.97
C THR A 59 -6.23 -5.28 -21.97
N THR A 60 -6.22 -6.40 -22.70
CA THR A 60 -5.21 -6.68 -23.73
C THR A 60 -5.15 -5.57 -24.79
N TYR A 61 -6.31 -5.04 -25.19
CA TYR A 61 -6.41 -3.90 -26.10
C TYR A 61 -5.79 -2.63 -25.50
N GLN A 62 -6.13 -2.27 -24.26
CA GLN A 62 -5.58 -1.08 -23.60
C GLN A 62 -4.06 -1.18 -23.42
N ALA A 63 -3.55 -2.38 -23.11
CA ALA A 63 -2.13 -2.62 -23.01
C ALA A 63 -1.43 -2.45 -24.37
N LYS A 64 -2.02 -2.99 -25.45
CA LYS A 64 -1.50 -2.84 -26.81
C LYS A 64 -1.44 -1.37 -27.22
N VAL A 65 -2.55 -0.63 -27.10
CA VAL A 65 -2.60 0.81 -27.42
C VAL A 65 -1.55 1.60 -26.64
N ARG A 66 -1.36 1.28 -25.35
CA ARG A 66 -0.32 1.91 -24.53
C ARG A 66 1.08 1.60 -25.04
N MET A 67 1.38 0.36 -25.43
CA MET A 67 2.68 -0.02 -25.98
C MET A 67 2.95 0.68 -27.32
N ASP A 68 1.95 0.75 -28.19
CA ASP A 68 2.05 1.42 -29.49
C ASP A 68 2.37 2.91 -29.31
N VAL A 69 1.67 3.60 -28.40
CA VAL A 69 1.93 5.01 -28.07
C VAL A 69 3.34 5.21 -27.49
N LEU A 70 3.79 4.34 -26.59
CA LEU A 70 5.14 4.41 -26.03
C LEU A 70 6.22 4.22 -27.11
N GLN A 71 5.99 3.30 -28.05
CA GLN A 71 6.92 3.04 -29.16
C GLN A 71 7.05 4.24 -30.08
N ILE A 72 5.94 4.92 -30.36
CA ILE A 72 5.92 6.15 -31.16
C ILE A 72 6.75 7.24 -30.46
N ILE A 73 6.47 7.54 -29.20
CA ILE A 73 7.17 8.57 -28.42
C ILE A 73 8.67 8.26 -28.32
N TYR A 74 9.03 7.00 -28.11
CA TYR A 74 10.43 6.61 -28.01
C TYR A 74 11.21 6.86 -29.31
N SER A 75 10.61 6.46 -30.44
CA SER A 75 11.24 6.57 -31.76
C SER A 75 11.35 8.02 -32.23
N SER A 76 10.31 8.82 -32.03
CA SER A 76 10.24 10.18 -32.58
C SER A 76 10.92 11.24 -31.71
N VAL A 77 11.07 10.99 -30.41
CA VAL A 77 11.58 12.01 -29.46
C VAL A 77 12.81 11.51 -28.73
N ILE A 78 12.69 10.38 -28.02
CA ILE A 78 13.72 9.95 -27.06
C ILE A 78 15.00 9.51 -27.77
N LEU A 79 14.89 8.74 -28.85
CA LEU A 79 16.04 8.21 -29.58
C LEU A 79 16.89 9.31 -30.25
N PRO A 80 16.31 10.30 -30.97
CA PRO A 80 17.07 11.44 -31.50
C PRO A 80 17.78 12.26 -30.42
N LEU A 81 17.10 12.57 -29.32
CA LEU A 81 17.68 13.33 -28.21
C LEU A 81 18.88 12.62 -27.57
N LYS A 82 18.79 11.31 -27.35
CA LYS A 82 19.91 10.52 -26.84
C LYS A 82 21.11 10.52 -27.79
N SER A 83 20.87 10.51 -29.10
CA SER A 83 21.93 10.57 -30.10
C SER A 83 22.67 11.91 -30.04
N LEU A 84 21.93 13.02 -29.92
CA LEU A 84 22.51 14.36 -29.82
C LEU A 84 23.38 14.55 -28.58
N ILE A 85 22.99 13.99 -27.43
CA ILE A 85 23.77 14.07 -26.19
C ILE A 85 25.04 13.19 -26.25
N LYS A 86 25.03 12.09 -27.02
CA LYS A 86 26.18 11.19 -27.16
C LYS A 86 27.27 11.70 -28.10
N ASN A 87 26.91 12.60 -29.01
CA ASN A 87 27.79 13.10 -30.06
C ASN A 87 28.39 14.49 -29.72
N GLY A 88 28.15 15.00 -28.51
CA GLY A 88 28.81 16.19 -27.93
C GLY A 88 29.65 15.80 -26.73
#